data_AF-A0A8H3J034-F1
#
_entry.id   AF-A0A8H3J034-F1
#
_cell.length_a   1.000
_cell.length_b   1.000
_cell.length_c   1.000
_cell.angle_alpha   90.00
_cell.angle_beta   90.00
_cell.angle_gamma   90.00
#
_symmetry.space_group_name_H-M   'P 1'
#
loop_
_entity.id
_entity.type
_entity.pdbx_description
1 polymer ?
#
loop_
_entity_poly.entity_id
_entity_poly.type
_entity_poly.pdbx_seq_one_letter_code
_entity_poly.pdbx_strand_id
1 'polypeptide(L)'
;METNTDLEFHSQPEQSQIVPLFSLPQEGRDLIYRYVLGGQVLHITSEWPKKGSPISHGLCIADETEDSVCSKSLAEIEGEEDFDYLSHHIDCLEPHRGLDIRLLRVCKRVYEEARLIPYTANAFSIIRSSILEDFLQQLQPDQSQSIRALHLYVHLTRDWTRMFSGYRSIGYAHNVPRALKLHTLHVWIKFDPRDKQNIRSLEGRCPDVWVEGFLQLQQCQLKHVTVMVTCDAISEHEMNWDNFIETRKQMYCERVRKKLLGHRSWDDAATIHSEAWSRLRVEGEAWTKKANYGARVAVGSSDL
;
A
#
# COMPACT_ATOMS: atom_id res chain seq x y z
N MET A 1 22.93 -1.72 78.20
CA MET A 1 22.88 -3.11 77.70
C MET A 1 21.73 -3.16 76.72
N GLU A 2 22.00 -2.87 75.45
CA GLU A 2 21.03 -3.00 74.36
C GLU A 2 21.68 -3.86 73.29
N THR A 3 21.04 -4.98 73.02
CA THR A 3 21.53 -6.06 72.17
C THR A 3 21.20 -5.76 70.71
N ASN A 4 22.24 -5.50 69.94
CA ASN A 4 22.23 -5.39 68.49
C ASN A 4 21.81 -6.75 67.91
N THR A 5 20.70 -6.78 67.17
CA THR A 5 20.19 -8.01 66.55
C THR A 5 20.57 -7.95 65.08
N ASP A 6 21.67 -8.63 64.73
CA ASP A 6 22.16 -8.80 63.37
C ASP A 6 21.16 -9.66 62.57
N LEU A 7 20.31 -8.99 61.79
CA LEU A 7 19.49 -9.63 60.76
C LEU A 7 20.37 -9.87 59.54
N GLU A 8 20.98 -11.05 59.48
CA GLU A 8 21.66 -11.56 58.29
C GLU A 8 20.63 -11.70 57.15
N PHE A 9 20.63 -10.71 56.26
CA PHE A 9 19.90 -10.76 55.00
C PHE A 9 20.60 -11.78 54.09
N HIS A 10 20.15 -13.04 54.13
CA HIS A 10 20.54 -14.02 53.13
C HIS A 10 19.97 -13.63 51.77
N SER A 11 20.76 -12.89 50.99
CA SER A 11 20.57 -12.73 49.55
C SER A 11 20.70 -14.11 48.90
N GLN A 12 19.56 -14.77 48.70
CA GLN A 12 19.55 -15.95 47.82
C GLN A 12 20.07 -15.52 46.45
N PRO A 13 20.99 -16.30 45.85
CA PRO A 13 21.49 -15.97 44.52
C PRO A 13 20.30 -15.93 43.57
N GLU A 14 20.04 -14.77 42.97
CA GLU A 14 19.07 -14.59 41.90
C GLU A 14 19.41 -15.62 40.82
N GLN A 15 18.70 -16.75 40.82
CA GLN A 15 18.67 -17.62 39.67
C GLN A 15 18.02 -16.79 38.58
N SER A 16 18.87 -16.19 37.74
CA SER A 16 18.47 -15.51 36.52
C SER A 16 17.61 -16.48 35.72
N GLN A 17 16.29 -16.39 35.90
CA GLN A 17 15.33 -17.18 35.13
C GLN A 17 15.57 -16.84 33.68
N ILE A 18 16.20 -17.78 32.97
CA ILE A 18 16.43 -17.66 31.54
C ILE A 18 15.03 -17.63 30.92
N VAL A 19 14.60 -16.45 30.48
CA VAL A 19 13.33 -16.28 29.76
C VAL A 19 13.36 -17.25 28.58
N PRO A 20 12.43 -18.22 28.47
CA PRO A 20 12.51 -19.29 27.48
C PRO A 20 12.69 -18.80 26.04
N LEU A 21 12.12 -17.64 25.70
CA LEU A 21 12.30 -16.97 24.41
C LEU A 21 13.77 -16.77 24.04
N PHE A 22 14.65 -16.40 25.00
CA PHE A 22 16.06 -16.13 24.73
C PHE A 22 16.93 -17.39 24.74
N SER A 23 16.36 -18.56 25.06
CA SER A 23 17.03 -19.84 24.84
C SER A 23 16.96 -20.28 23.37
N LEU A 24 16.04 -19.69 22.59
CA LEU A 24 15.92 -19.95 21.15
C LEU A 24 17.03 -19.24 20.36
N PRO A 25 17.52 -19.83 19.26
CA PRO A 25 18.31 -19.14 18.26
C PRO A 25 17.60 -17.89 17.70
N GLN A 26 18.36 -16.98 17.07
CA GLN A 26 17.80 -15.73 16.52
C GLN A 26 16.66 -16.01 15.54
N GLU A 27 16.84 -17.00 14.67
CA GLU A 27 15.91 -17.39 13.63
C GLU A 27 14.56 -17.82 14.22
N GLY A 28 14.60 -18.56 15.33
CA GLY A 28 13.39 -18.99 16.04
C GLY A 28 12.65 -17.80 16.66
N ARG A 29 13.37 -16.81 17.19
CA ARG A 29 12.76 -15.58 17.73
C ARG A 29 12.16 -14.74 16.61
N ASP A 30 12.86 -14.59 15.49
CA ASP A 30 12.36 -13.84 14.33
C ASP A 30 11.06 -14.44 13.77
N LEU A 31 10.94 -15.77 13.73
CA LEU A 31 9.69 -16.44 13.34
C LEU A 31 8.54 -16.11 14.29
N ILE A 32 8.78 -16.14 15.59
CA ILE A 32 7.78 -15.76 16.61
C ILE A 32 7.38 -14.29 16.43
N TYR A 33 8.36 -13.40 16.28
CA TYR A 33 8.09 -11.97 16.10
C TYR A 33 7.31 -11.69 14.83
N ARG A 34 7.65 -12.32 13.71
CA ARG A 34 6.89 -12.20 12.44
C ARG A 34 5.48 -12.75 12.55
N TYR A 35 5.30 -13.85 13.26
CA TYR A 35 3.97 -14.42 13.51
C TYR A 35 3.08 -13.45 14.30
N VAL A 36 3.64 -12.78 15.31
CA VAL A 36 2.86 -11.87 16.18
C VAL A 36 2.67 -10.48 15.56
N LEU A 37 3.70 -9.96 14.89
CA LEU A 37 3.77 -8.55 14.46
C LEU A 37 3.67 -8.34 12.95
N GLY A 38 3.65 -9.41 12.15
CA GLY A 38 3.75 -9.37 10.69
C GLY A 38 2.63 -10.13 9.97
N GLY A 39 2.67 -10.09 8.64
CA GLY A 39 1.75 -10.81 7.76
C GLY A 39 0.34 -10.22 7.70
N GLN A 40 0.13 -9.03 8.24
CA GLN A 40 -1.16 -8.35 8.30
C GLN A 40 -1.26 -7.24 7.25
N VAL A 41 -2.49 -6.86 6.93
CA VAL A 41 -2.79 -5.59 6.24
C VAL A 41 -3.30 -4.60 7.28
N LEU A 42 -2.64 -3.46 7.40
CA LEU A 42 -2.97 -2.42 8.38
C LEU A 42 -3.65 -1.25 7.67
N HIS A 43 -4.92 -0.98 7.99
CA HIS A 43 -5.59 0.24 7.56
C HIS A 43 -5.08 1.41 8.37
N ILE A 44 -4.49 2.40 7.70
CA ILE A 44 -4.06 3.64 8.32
C ILE A 44 -5.18 4.66 8.17
N THR A 45 -5.68 5.12 9.32
CA THR A 45 -6.78 6.09 9.38
C THR A 45 -6.38 7.29 10.22
N SER A 46 -7.15 8.36 10.09
CA SER A 46 -6.99 9.57 10.90
C SER A 46 -8.37 10.02 11.32
N GLU A 47 -8.50 10.48 12.57
CA GLU A 47 -9.73 11.12 13.04
C GLU A 47 -10.00 12.36 12.18
N TRP A 48 -10.98 12.23 11.30
CA TRP A 48 -11.44 13.27 10.38
C TRP A 48 -11.59 14.66 11.05
N PRO A 49 -11.45 15.78 10.32
CA PRO A 49 -10.58 16.08 9.18
C PRO A 49 -9.47 17.07 9.55
N LYS A 50 -9.07 17.16 10.82
CA LYS A 50 -8.11 18.18 11.25
C LYS A 50 -6.68 17.74 10.91
N LYS A 51 -5.93 18.62 10.25
CA LYS A 51 -4.49 18.41 10.05
C LYS A 51 -3.82 18.19 11.41
N GLY A 52 -3.00 17.15 11.54
CA GLY A 52 -2.37 16.77 12.80
C GLY A 52 -3.26 15.96 13.75
N SER A 53 -4.43 15.50 13.29
CA SER A 53 -5.18 14.46 14.01
C SER A 53 -4.30 13.23 14.22
N PRO A 54 -4.44 12.54 15.37
CA PRO A 54 -3.73 11.29 15.61
C PRO A 54 -3.93 10.31 14.48
N ILE A 55 -2.85 9.69 14.03
CA ILE A 55 -2.91 8.58 13.09
C ILE A 55 -3.16 7.32 13.90
N SER A 56 -4.20 6.58 13.52
CA SER A 56 -4.53 5.28 14.09
C SER A 56 -4.39 4.21 13.02
N HIS A 57 -4.33 2.96 13.47
CA HIS A 57 -4.27 1.81 12.60
C HIS A 57 -5.25 0.74 13.07
N GLY A 58 -5.91 0.09 12.12
CA GLY A 58 -6.77 -1.06 12.34
C GLY A 58 -6.29 -2.25 11.52
N LEU A 59 -6.46 -3.47 12.04
CA LEU A 59 -6.26 -4.67 11.25
C LEU A 59 -7.35 -4.76 10.17
N CYS A 60 -6.95 -5.11 8.95
CA CYS A 60 -7.87 -5.55 7.92
C CYS A 60 -8.55 -6.84 8.38
N ILE A 61 -9.87 -6.89 8.23
CA ILE A 61 -10.69 -8.07 8.53
C ILE A 61 -11.39 -8.63 7.29
N ALA A 62 -11.05 -8.11 6.11
CA ALA A 62 -11.59 -8.64 4.86
C ALA A 62 -11.18 -10.12 4.71
N ASP A 63 -12.14 -10.95 4.30
CA ASP A 63 -11.96 -12.40 4.20
C ASP A 63 -10.91 -12.81 3.15
N GLU A 64 -10.60 -11.91 2.22
CA GLU A 64 -9.63 -12.12 1.17
C GLU A 64 -8.52 -11.08 1.20
N THR A 65 -7.31 -11.54 0.88
CA THR A 65 -6.16 -10.65 0.73
C THR A 65 -6.29 -9.80 -0.53
N GLU A 66 -5.66 -8.62 -0.52
CA GLU A 66 -5.58 -7.79 -1.73
C GLU A 66 -4.97 -8.54 -2.91
N ASP A 67 -3.95 -9.37 -2.67
CA ASP A 67 -3.36 -10.18 -3.72
C ASP A 67 -4.36 -11.19 -4.29
N SER A 68 -5.18 -11.81 -3.44
CA SER A 68 -6.24 -12.73 -3.87
C SER A 68 -7.28 -11.99 -4.70
N VAL A 69 -7.78 -10.87 -4.18
CA VAL A 69 -8.70 -9.97 -4.89
C VAL A 69 -8.13 -9.51 -6.24
N CYS A 70 -6.87 -9.09 -6.28
CA CYS A 70 -6.17 -8.68 -7.49
C CYS A 70 -5.90 -9.84 -8.46
N SER A 71 -5.92 -11.08 -7.96
CA SER A 71 -5.63 -12.29 -8.74
C SER A 71 -6.88 -13.03 -9.19
N LYS A 72 -8.05 -12.72 -8.62
CA LYS A 72 -9.33 -13.26 -9.06
C LYS A 72 -9.49 -13.04 -10.56
N SER A 73 -9.90 -14.10 -11.24
CA SER A 73 -10.19 -14.01 -12.66
C SER A 73 -11.44 -13.16 -12.85
N LEU A 74 -11.53 -12.44 -13.96
CA LEU A 74 -12.65 -11.52 -14.17
C LEU A 74 -13.99 -12.26 -14.25
N ALA A 75 -14.00 -13.52 -14.71
CA ALA A 75 -15.17 -14.39 -14.68
C ALA A 75 -15.67 -14.70 -13.26
N GLU A 76 -14.80 -14.65 -12.25
CA GLU A 76 -15.19 -14.80 -10.84
C GLU A 76 -15.83 -13.52 -10.30
N ILE A 77 -15.45 -12.35 -10.83
CA ILE A 77 -15.94 -11.03 -10.39
C ILE A 77 -17.25 -10.65 -11.10
N GLU A 78 -17.47 -11.09 -12.35
CA GLU A 78 -18.69 -10.78 -13.13
C GLU A 78 -20.00 -11.26 -12.49
N GLY A 79 -19.94 -12.17 -11.51
CA GLY A 79 -21.10 -12.58 -10.70
C GLY A 79 -21.42 -11.68 -9.52
N GLU A 80 -20.52 -10.76 -9.15
CA GLU A 80 -20.63 -9.90 -7.97
C GLU A 80 -20.92 -8.45 -8.40
N GLU A 81 -22.19 -8.03 -8.29
CA GLU A 81 -22.66 -6.74 -8.82
C GLU A 81 -22.04 -5.48 -8.16
N ASP A 82 -21.26 -5.62 -7.08
CA ASP A 82 -20.75 -4.50 -6.26
C ASP A 82 -19.26 -4.61 -5.87
N PHE A 83 -18.42 -5.20 -6.72
CA PHE A 83 -16.99 -5.33 -6.43
C PHE A 83 -16.20 -4.01 -6.55
N ASP A 84 -16.31 -3.13 -5.55
CA ASP A 84 -15.41 -1.99 -5.32
C ASP A 84 -14.52 -2.25 -4.10
N TYR A 85 -13.35 -1.62 -4.08
CA TYR A 85 -12.42 -1.65 -2.93
C TYR A 85 -13.13 -1.32 -1.62
N LEU A 86 -13.99 -0.30 -1.64
CA LEU A 86 -14.73 0.11 -0.45
C LEU A 86 -15.75 -0.94 0.00
N SER A 87 -16.34 -1.70 -0.91
CA SER A 87 -17.24 -2.80 -0.58
C SER A 87 -16.47 -3.94 0.08
N HIS A 88 -15.29 -4.28 -0.45
CA HIS A 88 -14.39 -5.30 0.11
C HIS A 88 -13.90 -4.94 1.52
N HIS A 89 -13.78 -3.64 1.80
CA HIS A 89 -13.30 -3.10 3.08
C HIS A 89 -14.38 -2.40 3.90
N ILE A 90 -15.66 -2.64 3.61
CA ILE A 90 -16.74 -1.90 4.27
C ILE A 90 -16.74 -2.14 5.77
N ASP A 91 -16.52 -3.40 6.16
CA ASP A 91 -16.44 -3.78 7.56
C ASP A 91 -15.20 -3.15 8.19
N CYS A 92 -14.07 -3.03 7.47
CA CYS A 92 -12.82 -2.42 7.93
C CYS A 92 -12.92 -0.92 8.31
N LEU A 93 -14.03 -0.24 7.98
CA LEU A 93 -14.24 1.17 8.32
C LEU A 93 -14.57 1.40 9.80
N GLU A 94 -15.05 0.36 10.49
CA GLU A 94 -15.25 0.43 11.93
C GLU A 94 -13.92 0.39 12.70
N PRO A 95 -13.84 0.98 13.91
CA PRO A 95 -12.63 0.94 14.71
C PRO A 95 -12.32 -0.50 15.16
N HIS A 96 -11.50 -1.18 14.36
CA HIS A 96 -11.04 -2.54 14.64
C HIS A 96 -9.91 -2.59 15.65
N ARG A 97 -9.62 -3.82 16.08
CA ARG A 97 -8.42 -4.13 16.87
C ARG A 97 -7.18 -3.64 16.11
N GLY A 98 -6.39 -2.79 16.76
CA GLY A 98 -5.07 -2.42 16.27
C GLY A 98 -4.09 -3.59 16.38
N LEU A 99 -2.92 -3.44 15.78
CA LEU A 99 -1.84 -4.42 15.90
C LEU A 99 -1.38 -4.51 17.36
N ASP A 100 -1.30 -5.72 17.91
CA ASP A 100 -0.87 -5.90 19.29
C ASP A 100 0.65 -5.70 19.44
N ILE A 101 1.03 -4.46 19.71
CA ILE A 101 2.43 -4.07 19.94
C ILE A 101 2.90 -4.30 21.38
N ARG A 102 2.11 -4.96 22.25
CA ARG A 102 2.52 -5.20 23.65
C ARG A 102 3.81 -6.01 23.74
N LEU A 103 4.07 -6.90 22.78
CA LEU A 103 5.32 -7.65 22.69
C LEU A 103 6.55 -6.73 22.64
N LEU A 104 6.48 -5.63 21.90
CA LEU A 104 7.57 -4.65 21.77
C LEU A 104 7.87 -3.91 23.08
N ARG A 105 6.98 -3.99 24.08
CA ARG A 105 7.12 -3.33 25.37
C ARG A 105 7.64 -4.24 26.48
N VAL A 106 7.88 -5.52 26.19
CA VAL A 106 8.29 -6.51 27.20
C VAL A 106 9.68 -6.19 27.75
N CYS A 107 10.68 -6.03 26.88
CA CYS A 107 12.02 -5.62 27.28
C CYS A 107 12.81 -5.00 26.12
N LYS A 108 13.93 -4.34 26.43
CA LYS A 108 14.79 -3.64 25.46
C LYS A 108 15.26 -4.56 24.33
N ARG A 109 15.66 -5.80 24.64
CA ARG A 109 16.15 -6.76 23.65
C ARG A 109 15.07 -7.13 22.63
N VAL A 110 13.84 -7.41 23.09
CA VAL A 110 12.71 -7.70 22.17
C VAL A 110 12.41 -6.50 21.29
N TYR A 111 12.42 -5.28 21.86
CA TYR A 111 12.23 -4.06 21.09
C TYR A 111 13.29 -3.91 19.98
N GLU A 112 14.57 -4.07 20.32
CA GLU A 112 15.67 -3.93 19.37
C GLU A 112 15.59 -4.96 18.23
N GLU A 113 15.26 -6.21 18.56
CA GLU A 113 15.15 -7.30 17.57
C GLU A 113 13.89 -7.14 16.67
N ALA A 114 12.77 -6.65 17.22
CA ALA A 114 11.47 -6.75 16.55
C ALA A 114 10.83 -5.44 16.09
N ARG A 115 11.32 -4.26 16.50
CA ARG A 115 10.65 -2.95 16.24
C ARG A 115 10.42 -2.61 14.77
N LEU A 116 11.18 -3.20 13.85
CA LEU A 116 11.02 -2.96 12.40
C LEU A 116 10.05 -3.95 11.74
N ILE A 117 9.77 -5.10 12.37
CA ILE A 117 8.90 -6.14 11.79
C ILE A 117 7.50 -5.61 11.43
N PRO A 118 6.84 -4.76 12.25
CA PRO A 118 5.56 -4.17 11.86
C PRO A 118 5.56 -3.42 10.53
N TYR A 119 6.72 -2.88 10.11
CA TYR A 119 6.85 -2.11 8.87
C TYR A 119 7.32 -2.97 7.71
N THR A 120 8.21 -3.93 7.95
CA THR A 120 8.78 -4.76 6.90
C THR A 120 7.87 -5.92 6.48
N ALA A 121 7.08 -6.45 7.41
CA ALA A 121 6.31 -7.69 7.22
C ALA A 121 4.80 -7.47 7.03
N ASN A 122 4.31 -6.22 7.09
CA ASN A 122 2.90 -5.90 6.86
C ASN A 122 2.73 -5.07 5.59
N ALA A 123 1.52 -5.09 5.05
CA ALA A 123 1.08 -4.13 4.05
C ALA A 123 0.29 -2.99 4.72
N PHE A 124 0.42 -1.79 4.17
CA PHE A 124 -0.27 -0.60 4.69
C PHE A 124 -1.35 -0.18 3.71
N SER A 125 -2.60 -0.17 4.14
CA SER A 125 -3.71 0.31 3.33
C SER A 125 -4.14 1.72 3.70
N ILE A 126 -4.17 2.61 2.73
CA ILE A 126 -4.44 4.03 2.94
C ILE A 126 -5.49 4.50 1.95
N ILE A 127 -6.65 4.89 2.50
CA ILE A 127 -7.81 5.34 1.73
C ILE A 127 -7.67 6.79 1.28
N ARG A 128 -6.92 7.61 2.04
CA ARG A 128 -6.68 9.01 1.68
C ARG A 128 -5.21 9.30 1.57
N SER A 129 -4.84 9.82 0.41
CA SER A 129 -3.54 10.40 0.11
C SER A 129 -2.91 11.23 1.23
N SER A 130 -3.67 12.17 1.80
CA SER A 130 -3.16 13.08 2.83
C SER A 130 -2.71 12.35 4.11
N ILE A 131 -3.33 11.21 4.41
CA ILE A 131 -2.99 10.40 5.59
C ILE A 131 -1.63 9.73 5.42
N LEU A 132 -1.22 9.39 4.19
CA LEU A 132 0.10 8.82 3.93
C LEU A 132 1.21 9.79 4.37
N GLU A 133 1.09 11.07 4.05
CA GLU A 133 2.10 12.06 4.45
C GLU A 133 2.17 12.21 5.98
N ASP A 134 1.02 12.37 6.63
CA ASP A 134 0.95 12.50 8.09
C ASP A 134 1.46 11.23 8.80
N PHE A 135 1.18 10.05 8.24
CA PHE A 135 1.69 8.77 8.72
C PHE A 135 3.22 8.72 8.62
N LEU A 136 3.78 9.00 7.44
CA LEU A 136 5.23 8.93 7.25
C LEU A 136 6.00 9.95 8.09
N GLN A 137 5.41 11.11 8.37
CA GLN A 137 6.01 12.12 9.26
C GLN A 137 6.09 11.67 10.73
N GLN A 138 5.25 10.72 11.14
CA GLN A 138 5.26 10.18 12.50
C GLN A 138 6.22 9.00 12.67
N LEU A 139 6.75 8.46 11.56
CA LEU A 139 7.69 7.36 11.59
C LEU A 139 9.13 7.83 11.76
N GLN A 140 9.92 7.02 12.44
CA GLN A 140 11.37 7.16 12.38
C GLN A 140 11.90 6.85 10.97
N PRO A 141 13.08 7.39 10.59
CA PRO A 141 13.63 7.17 9.26
C PRO A 141 13.81 5.69 8.90
N ASP A 142 14.19 4.85 9.86
CA ASP A 142 14.37 3.41 9.64
C ASP A 142 13.04 2.66 9.52
N GLN A 143 12.00 3.09 10.23
CA GLN A 143 10.64 2.56 10.13
C GLN A 143 10.04 2.86 8.76
N SER A 144 10.09 4.11 8.31
CA SER A 144 9.60 4.50 6.98
C SER A 144 10.34 3.76 5.85
N GLN A 145 11.67 3.67 5.94
CA GLN A 145 12.47 2.91 4.98
C GLN A 145 12.24 1.39 5.03
N SER A 146 11.64 0.88 6.11
CA SER A 146 11.31 -0.54 6.24
C SER A 146 9.99 -0.91 5.58
N ILE A 147 9.12 0.05 5.24
CA ILE A 147 7.84 -0.21 4.58
C ILE A 147 8.08 -0.83 3.19
N ARG A 148 7.50 -2.02 2.97
CA ARG A 148 7.65 -2.79 1.72
C ARG A 148 6.39 -2.87 0.87
N ALA A 149 5.21 -2.85 1.49
CA ALA A 149 3.95 -3.02 0.78
C ALA A 149 2.97 -1.89 1.13
N LEU A 150 2.41 -1.26 0.10
CA LEU A 150 1.47 -0.16 0.23
C LEU A 150 0.26 -0.37 -0.69
N HIS A 151 -0.94 -0.20 -0.15
CA HIS A 151 -2.19 -0.20 -0.88
C HIS A 151 -2.76 1.21 -0.78
N LEU A 152 -2.91 1.87 -1.93
CA LEU A 152 -3.44 3.20 -2.03
C LEU A 152 -4.80 3.15 -2.70
N TYR A 153 -5.78 3.77 -2.08
CA TYR A 153 -7.04 4.05 -2.74
C TYR A 153 -7.12 5.54 -3.05
N VAL A 154 -7.49 5.85 -4.29
CA VAL A 154 -7.34 7.18 -4.86
C VAL A 154 -8.57 7.55 -5.66
N HIS A 155 -9.18 8.67 -5.29
CA HIS A 155 -10.18 9.31 -6.13
C HIS A 155 -9.53 10.10 -7.27
N LEU A 156 -9.92 9.78 -8.51
CA LEU A 156 -9.25 10.25 -9.74
C LEU A 156 -9.13 11.78 -9.85
N THR A 157 -10.05 12.51 -9.24
CA THR A 157 -10.23 13.93 -9.55
C THR A 157 -9.62 14.89 -8.53
N ARG A 158 -9.27 14.43 -7.31
CA ARG A 158 -8.79 15.32 -6.23
C ARG A 158 -7.44 14.95 -5.62
N ASP A 159 -7.09 13.67 -5.56
CA ASP A 159 -6.03 13.23 -4.64
C ASP A 159 -4.69 12.93 -5.30
N TRP A 160 -4.70 12.40 -6.53
CA TRP A 160 -3.45 11.99 -7.18
C TRP A 160 -2.52 13.16 -7.52
N THR A 161 -3.09 14.24 -8.07
CA THR A 161 -2.37 15.47 -8.38
C THR A 161 -1.69 16.02 -7.12
N ARG A 162 -2.36 15.96 -5.97
CA ARG A 162 -1.80 16.44 -4.70
C ARG A 162 -0.63 15.58 -4.21
N MET A 163 -0.74 14.24 -4.30
CA MET A 163 0.29 13.32 -3.80
C MET A 163 1.63 13.40 -4.52
N PHE A 164 1.62 13.72 -5.82
CA PHE A 164 2.81 13.46 -6.62
C PHE A 164 3.27 14.61 -7.50
N SER A 165 2.38 15.52 -7.88
CA SER A 165 2.72 16.50 -8.93
C SER A 165 3.44 17.73 -8.41
N GLY A 166 3.74 17.84 -7.12
CA GLY A 166 4.47 18.98 -6.57
C GLY A 166 3.84 20.33 -6.84
N TYR A 167 2.56 20.35 -7.25
CA TYR A 167 1.93 21.52 -7.83
C TYR A 167 1.53 22.49 -6.71
N ARG A 168 2.52 23.26 -6.23
CA ARG A 168 2.45 24.47 -5.38
C ARG A 168 1.58 24.43 -4.11
N SER A 169 0.91 23.34 -3.76
CA SER A 169 0.33 23.17 -2.44
C SER A 169 1.36 22.50 -1.53
N ILE A 170 2.22 23.32 -0.93
CA ILE A 170 2.88 23.04 0.35
C ILE A 170 3.85 21.84 0.35
N GLY A 171 5.06 22.03 -0.16
CA GLY A 171 6.35 21.63 0.45
C GLY A 171 6.72 20.16 0.72
N TYR A 172 5.81 19.18 0.77
CA TYR A 172 6.11 17.91 1.47
C TYR A 172 5.96 16.62 0.63
N ALA A 173 5.16 16.64 -0.43
CA ALA A 173 4.87 15.44 -1.24
C ALA A 173 6.09 14.89 -2.03
N HIS A 174 7.13 15.71 -2.25
CA HIS A 174 8.31 15.33 -3.05
C HIS A 174 9.21 14.26 -2.43
N ASN A 175 8.99 13.89 -1.16
CA ASN A 175 9.87 12.98 -0.44
C ASN A 175 9.29 11.60 -0.20
N VAL A 176 7.99 11.38 -0.47
CA VAL A 176 7.34 10.09 -0.20
C VAL A 176 8.07 8.93 -0.89
N PRO A 177 8.42 9.01 -2.20
CA PRO A 177 9.10 7.90 -2.87
C PRO A 177 10.53 7.65 -2.35
N ARG A 178 11.23 8.71 -1.92
CA ARG A 178 12.59 8.60 -1.39
C ARG A 178 12.65 8.02 0.01
N ALA A 179 11.60 8.22 0.79
CA ALA A 179 11.51 7.74 2.16
C ALA A 179 11.25 6.22 2.22
N LEU A 180 10.72 5.63 1.15
CA LEU A 180 10.24 4.25 1.16
C LEU A 180 11.08 3.32 0.29
N LYS A 181 11.35 2.12 0.80
CA LYS A 181 11.91 1.01 0.01
C LYS A 181 10.79 0.06 -0.42
N LEU A 182 9.75 0.63 -1.03
CA LEU A 182 8.58 -0.12 -1.49
C LEU A 182 9.00 -1.18 -2.49
N HIS A 183 8.51 -2.40 -2.25
CA HIS A 183 8.59 -3.52 -3.19
C HIS A 183 7.24 -3.75 -3.87
N THR A 184 6.14 -3.56 -3.14
CA THR A 184 4.79 -3.83 -3.61
C THR A 184 3.93 -2.58 -3.48
N LEU A 185 3.26 -2.20 -4.57
CA LEU A 185 2.32 -1.09 -4.59
C LEU A 185 1.02 -1.50 -5.29
N HIS A 186 -0.08 -1.50 -4.55
CA HIS A 186 -1.43 -1.62 -5.12
C HIS A 186 -2.08 -0.25 -5.16
N VAL A 187 -2.64 0.14 -6.29
CA VAL A 187 -3.31 1.42 -6.48
C VAL A 187 -4.73 1.15 -6.99
N TRP A 188 -5.71 1.40 -6.14
CA TRP A 188 -7.11 1.43 -6.47
C TRP A 188 -7.50 2.84 -6.87
N ILE A 189 -8.05 2.97 -8.06
CA ILE A 189 -8.38 4.25 -8.65
C ILE A 189 -9.90 4.29 -8.87
N LYS A 190 -10.60 5.08 -8.08
CA LYS A 190 -12.04 5.27 -8.25
C LYS A 190 -12.34 6.47 -9.13
N PHE A 191 -13.12 6.23 -10.18
CA PHE A 191 -13.70 7.23 -11.04
C PHE A 191 -15.12 7.58 -10.57
N ASP A 192 -15.34 8.84 -10.17
CA ASP A 192 -16.69 9.38 -10.01
C ASP A 192 -17.09 10.08 -11.30
N PRO A 193 -17.97 9.47 -12.11
CA PRO A 193 -18.33 10.01 -13.40
C PRO A 193 -19.33 11.19 -13.31
N ARG A 194 -19.88 11.48 -12.12
CA ARG A 194 -20.60 12.74 -11.86
C ARG A 194 -19.64 13.93 -11.86
N ASP A 195 -18.35 13.68 -11.75
CA ASP A 195 -17.30 14.69 -11.84
C ASP A 195 -16.98 15.07 -13.31
N LYS A 196 -18.04 15.25 -14.12
CA LYS A 196 -17.98 15.59 -15.56
C LYS A 196 -17.17 16.87 -15.81
N GLN A 197 -17.19 17.81 -14.86
CA GLN A 197 -16.42 19.06 -14.95
C GLN A 197 -14.91 18.82 -14.81
N ASN A 198 -14.48 17.98 -13.86
CA ASN A 198 -13.08 17.60 -13.80
C ASN A 198 -12.71 16.80 -15.04
N ILE A 199 -13.47 15.77 -15.43
CA ILE A 199 -13.14 14.92 -16.59
C ILE A 199 -12.81 15.72 -17.85
N ARG A 200 -13.61 16.73 -18.21
CA ARG A 200 -13.34 17.60 -19.37
C ARG A 200 -12.07 18.45 -19.21
N SER A 201 -11.79 18.92 -17.99
CA SER A 201 -10.51 19.61 -17.70
C SER A 201 -9.31 18.65 -17.66
N LEU A 202 -9.55 17.37 -17.36
CA LEU A 202 -8.53 16.33 -17.30
C LEU A 202 -8.07 15.93 -18.71
N GLU A 203 -8.91 16.07 -19.74
CA GLU A 203 -8.56 15.76 -21.15
C GLU A 203 -7.32 16.51 -21.67
N GLY A 204 -7.05 17.71 -21.15
CA GLY A 204 -5.91 18.53 -21.59
C GLY A 204 -4.68 18.51 -20.68
N ARG A 205 -4.79 18.07 -19.40
CA ARG A 205 -3.70 18.22 -18.40
C ARG A 205 -3.46 17.03 -17.49
N CYS A 206 -4.44 16.15 -17.29
CA CYS A 206 -4.38 15.12 -16.26
C CYS A 206 -3.44 13.94 -16.55
N PRO A 207 -3.38 13.39 -17.78
CA PRO A 207 -2.60 12.18 -17.97
C PRO A 207 -1.12 12.38 -17.63
N ASP A 208 -0.59 13.58 -17.80
CA ASP A 208 0.80 13.88 -17.46
C ASP A 208 1.04 13.87 -15.96
N VAL A 209 0.12 14.43 -15.17
CA VAL A 209 0.20 14.44 -13.70
C VAL A 209 0.28 13.04 -13.12
N TRP A 210 -0.50 12.10 -13.67
CA TRP A 210 -0.49 10.72 -13.21
C TRP A 210 0.85 10.06 -13.46
N VAL A 211 1.27 10.19 -14.72
CA VAL A 211 2.51 9.62 -15.16
C VAL A 211 3.68 10.25 -14.40
N GLU A 212 3.67 11.55 -14.12
CA GLU A 212 4.68 12.19 -13.27
C GLU A 212 4.72 11.54 -11.88
N GLY A 213 3.58 11.19 -11.27
CA GLY A 213 3.59 10.48 -10.00
C GLY A 213 4.14 9.07 -10.05
N PHE A 214 3.78 8.31 -11.09
CA PHE A 214 4.42 7.02 -11.34
C PHE A 214 5.91 7.14 -11.67
N LEU A 215 6.33 8.22 -12.34
CA LEU A 215 7.75 8.51 -12.56
C LEU A 215 8.48 8.80 -11.25
N GLN A 216 7.85 9.50 -10.30
CA GLN A 216 8.45 9.67 -8.98
C GLN A 216 8.62 8.33 -8.24
N LEU A 217 7.73 7.37 -8.47
CA LEU A 217 7.84 6.01 -7.95
C LEU A 217 8.98 5.20 -8.59
N GLN A 218 9.57 5.63 -9.72
CA GLN A 218 10.79 4.99 -10.25
C GLN A 218 11.98 5.10 -9.29
N GLN A 219 11.93 6.02 -8.32
CA GLN A 219 12.94 6.14 -7.28
C GLN A 219 12.82 5.02 -6.22
N CYS A 220 11.70 4.29 -6.20
CA CYS A 220 11.48 3.14 -5.33
C CYS A 220 11.97 1.84 -5.99
N GLN A 221 12.39 0.87 -5.19
CA GLN A 221 12.79 -0.48 -5.64
C GLN A 221 11.57 -1.38 -5.86
N LEU A 222 10.58 -0.89 -6.61
CA LEU A 222 9.31 -1.60 -6.83
C LEU A 222 9.55 -2.89 -7.62
N LYS A 223 9.15 -4.01 -7.04
CA LYS A 223 9.15 -5.35 -7.64
C LYS A 223 7.78 -5.71 -8.21
N HIS A 224 6.72 -5.14 -7.65
CA HIS A 224 5.34 -5.39 -8.01
C HIS A 224 4.54 -4.09 -7.92
N VAL A 225 3.83 -3.78 -9.00
CA VAL A 225 2.82 -2.72 -9.03
C VAL A 225 1.54 -3.36 -9.52
N THR A 226 0.41 -3.01 -8.92
CA THR A 226 -0.92 -3.39 -9.40
C THR A 226 -1.75 -2.13 -9.43
N VAL A 227 -2.38 -1.84 -10.56
CA VAL A 227 -3.32 -0.73 -10.68
C VAL A 227 -4.69 -1.35 -10.93
N MET A 228 -5.72 -0.85 -10.25
CA MET A 228 -7.11 -1.23 -10.47
C MET A 228 -7.90 0.04 -10.63
N VAL A 229 -8.80 0.05 -11.60
CA VAL A 229 -9.67 1.20 -11.86
C VAL A 229 -11.09 0.75 -11.61
N THR A 230 -11.82 1.47 -10.77
CA THR A 230 -13.24 1.24 -10.50
C THR A 230 -14.00 2.48 -10.93
N CYS A 231 -15.28 2.33 -11.30
CA CYS A 231 -16.15 3.43 -11.67
C CYS A 231 -17.45 3.28 -10.90
N ASP A 232 -17.93 4.35 -10.26
CA ASP A 232 -19.29 4.31 -9.71
C ASP A 232 -20.29 4.07 -10.85
N ALA A 233 -21.24 3.17 -10.64
CA ALA A 233 -22.33 2.92 -11.58
C ALA A 233 -23.11 4.22 -11.80
N ILE A 234 -23.16 4.71 -13.05
CA ILE A 234 -24.18 5.65 -13.48
C ILE A 234 -25.28 4.85 -14.14
N SER A 235 -26.52 5.30 -13.95
CA SER A 235 -27.68 4.85 -14.73
C SER A 235 -27.34 4.66 -16.20
N GLU A 236 -27.69 3.50 -16.76
CA GLU A 236 -27.33 2.95 -18.08
C GLU A 236 -27.64 3.83 -19.31
N HIS A 237 -28.23 5.02 -19.13
CA HIS A 237 -28.93 5.74 -20.20
C HIS A 237 -28.16 6.83 -20.96
N GLU A 238 -26.89 7.14 -20.64
CA GLU A 238 -26.27 8.36 -21.22
C GLU A 238 -24.95 8.22 -22.01
N MET A 239 -24.27 7.07 -22.06
CA MET A 239 -23.00 6.98 -22.81
C MET A 239 -22.62 5.55 -23.18
N ASN A 240 -21.95 5.36 -24.32
CA ASN A 240 -21.18 4.15 -24.63
C ASN A 240 -19.92 4.12 -23.73
N TRP A 241 -20.14 3.83 -22.44
CA TRP A 241 -19.11 3.85 -21.41
C TRP A 241 -18.05 2.77 -21.62
N ASP A 242 -18.43 1.61 -22.14
CA ASP A 242 -17.48 0.54 -22.47
C ASP A 242 -16.38 1.07 -23.39
N ASN A 243 -16.75 1.76 -24.47
CA ASN A 243 -15.78 2.33 -25.39
C ASN A 243 -14.98 3.49 -24.75
N PHE A 244 -15.61 4.32 -23.92
CA PHE A 244 -14.92 5.42 -23.23
C PHE A 244 -13.88 4.90 -22.24
N ILE A 245 -14.25 3.98 -21.35
CA ILE A 245 -13.36 3.42 -20.33
C ILE A 245 -12.25 2.63 -21.00
N GLU A 246 -12.54 1.79 -22.00
CA GLU A 246 -11.53 1.02 -22.71
C GLU A 246 -10.55 1.94 -23.45
N THR A 247 -11.04 2.97 -24.14
CA THR A 247 -10.18 3.98 -24.77
C THR A 247 -9.28 4.68 -23.75
N ARG A 248 -9.82 5.02 -22.56
CA ARG A 248 -9.04 5.69 -21.50
C ARG A 248 -8.04 4.76 -20.85
N LYS A 249 -8.41 3.50 -20.59
CA LYS A 249 -7.54 2.43 -20.10
C LYS A 249 -6.37 2.22 -21.04
N GLN A 250 -6.63 2.03 -22.34
CA GLN A 250 -5.58 1.87 -23.35
C GLN A 250 -4.68 3.09 -23.43
N MET A 251 -5.26 4.29 -23.52
CA MET A 251 -4.50 5.54 -23.54
C MET A 251 -3.61 5.69 -22.30
N TYR A 252 -4.13 5.37 -21.12
CA TYR A 252 -3.41 5.46 -19.86
C TYR A 252 -2.27 4.45 -19.79
N CYS A 253 -2.56 3.18 -20.07
CA CYS A 253 -1.59 2.10 -20.11
C CYS A 253 -0.47 2.41 -21.09
N GLU A 254 -0.79 2.91 -22.29
CA GLU A 254 0.21 3.33 -23.28
C GLU A 254 1.07 4.48 -22.80
N ARG A 255 0.52 5.48 -22.11
CA ARG A 255 1.30 6.63 -21.62
C ARG A 255 2.23 6.24 -20.48
N VAL A 256 1.73 5.46 -19.52
CA VAL A 256 2.56 4.88 -18.45
C VAL A 256 3.66 4.03 -19.07
N ARG A 257 3.33 3.17 -20.04
CA ARG A 257 4.30 2.36 -20.80
C ARG A 257 5.35 3.22 -21.50
N LYS A 258 4.94 4.23 -22.29
CA LYS A 258 5.84 5.13 -23.05
C LYS A 258 6.79 5.90 -22.13
N LYS A 259 6.33 6.37 -20.97
CA LYS A 259 7.19 7.12 -20.04
C LYS A 259 8.06 6.21 -19.16
N LEU A 260 7.55 5.06 -18.70
CA LEU A 260 8.35 4.12 -17.89
C LEU A 260 9.47 3.45 -18.70
N LEU A 261 9.22 3.11 -19.98
CA LEU A 261 10.20 2.41 -20.83
C LEU A 261 11.16 3.36 -21.58
N GLY A 262 10.97 4.68 -21.46
CA GLY A 262 11.60 5.65 -22.35
C GLY A 262 11.19 5.44 -23.82
N HIS A 263 11.64 6.32 -24.73
CA HIS A 263 11.28 6.30 -26.16
C HIS A 263 11.70 5.04 -26.97
N ARG A 264 12.03 3.92 -26.33
CA ARG A 264 12.45 2.69 -27.01
C ARG A 264 11.23 1.90 -27.48
N SER A 265 11.28 1.39 -28.71
CA SER A 265 10.22 0.53 -29.24
C SER A 265 10.25 -0.84 -28.53
N TRP A 266 9.11 -1.52 -28.48
CA TRP A 266 8.99 -2.81 -27.81
C TRP A 266 9.84 -3.89 -28.49
N ASP A 267 10.02 -3.81 -29.81
CA ASP A 267 10.84 -4.74 -30.59
C ASP A 267 12.34 -4.61 -30.23
N ASP A 268 12.80 -3.41 -29.89
CA ASP A 268 14.18 -3.16 -29.43
C ASP A 268 14.42 -3.65 -27.98
N ALA A 269 13.38 -3.63 -27.14
CA ALA A 269 13.45 -4.08 -25.75
C ALA A 269 13.33 -5.60 -25.60
N ALA A 270 12.56 -6.26 -26.48
CA ALA A 270 12.41 -7.71 -26.50
C ALA A 270 13.72 -8.46 -26.85
N THR A 271 14.63 -7.79 -27.56
CA THR A 271 15.88 -8.41 -28.03
C THR A 271 17.03 -8.31 -27.00
N ILE A 272 16.94 -7.45 -25.98
CA ILE A 272 18.08 -7.15 -25.08
C ILE A 272 17.93 -7.68 -23.64
N HIS A 273 16.75 -8.00 -23.11
CA HIS A 273 16.65 -8.69 -21.80
C HIS A 273 15.33 -9.47 -21.67
N SER A 274 15.33 -10.73 -22.12
CA SER A 274 14.16 -11.61 -22.12
C SER A 274 13.76 -12.15 -20.74
N GLU A 275 14.63 -12.12 -19.73
CA GLU A 275 14.33 -12.68 -18.40
C GLU A 275 13.89 -11.65 -17.35
N ALA A 276 14.17 -10.36 -17.57
CA ALA A 276 13.83 -9.29 -16.61
C ALA A 276 12.46 -8.66 -16.81
N TRP A 277 12.00 -8.57 -18.06
CA TRP A 277 10.85 -7.75 -18.45
C TRP A 277 9.66 -8.55 -18.99
N SER A 278 9.79 -9.88 -19.07
CA SER A 278 8.72 -10.79 -19.51
C SER A 278 7.49 -10.81 -18.58
N ARG A 279 7.54 -10.13 -17.43
CA ARG A 279 6.46 -10.06 -16.44
C ARG A 279 5.73 -8.72 -16.39
N LEU A 280 6.01 -7.79 -17.30
CA LEU A 280 5.23 -6.56 -17.43
C LEU A 280 3.89 -6.83 -18.14
N ARG A 281 2.99 -7.57 -17.48
CA ARG A 281 1.65 -7.87 -18.02
C ARG A 281 0.75 -6.66 -17.79
N VAL A 282 0.53 -5.90 -18.86
CA VAL A 282 -0.65 -5.02 -18.99
C VAL A 282 -1.74 -5.88 -19.62
N GLU A 283 -2.56 -6.55 -18.82
CA GLU A 283 -3.70 -7.30 -19.34
C GLU A 283 -4.86 -6.32 -19.53
N GLY A 284 -5.01 -5.84 -20.76
CA GLY A 284 -6.17 -5.12 -21.21
C GLY A 284 -7.03 -6.02 -22.07
N GLU A 285 -7.96 -6.77 -21.48
CA GLU A 285 -9.10 -7.29 -22.23
C GLU A 285 -10.23 -6.26 -22.20
N ALA A 286 -10.96 -6.16 -23.31
CA ALA A 286 -12.12 -5.31 -23.50
C ALA A 286 -13.38 -6.09 -23.12
N TRP A 287 -14.20 -5.51 -22.25
CA TRP A 287 -15.35 -6.15 -21.60
C TRP A 287 -16.65 -5.74 -22.29
N THR A 288 -17.61 -6.66 -22.34
CA THR A 288 -19.01 -6.33 -22.62
C THR A 288 -19.89 -6.77 -21.46
N LYS A 289 -20.53 -5.77 -20.83
CA LYS A 289 -21.58 -5.79 -19.77
C LYS A 289 -21.14 -5.86 -18.30
N LYS A 290 -21.63 -4.84 -17.57
CA LYS A 290 -21.78 -4.61 -16.11
C LYS A 290 -20.54 -4.21 -15.28
N ALA A 291 -20.57 -2.92 -14.91
CA ALA A 291 -20.14 -2.21 -13.69
C ALA A 291 -18.72 -2.27 -13.10
N ASN A 292 -17.80 -3.17 -13.48
CA ASN A 292 -16.44 -3.17 -12.93
C ASN A 292 -15.37 -3.29 -14.03
N TYR A 293 -14.42 -2.34 -14.11
CA TYR A 293 -13.43 -2.27 -15.20
C TYR A 293 -11.98 -2.36 -14.70
N GLY A 294 -11.46 -3.57 -14.44
CA GLY A 294 -10.08 -3.79 -14.03
C GLY A 294 -9.04 -3.55 -15.17
N ALA A 295 -7.87 -3.01 -14.81
CA ALA A 295 -6.71 -2.86 -15.71
C ALA A 295 -5.41 -3.20 -14.99
N ARG A 296 -4.98 -4.46 -15.01
CA ARG A 296 -3.77 -4.89 -14.31
C ARG A 296 -2.52 -4.40 -15.06
N VAL A 297 -1.62 -3.71 -14.37
CA VAL A 297 -0.27 -3.35 -14.86
C VAL A 297 0.74 -3.91 -13.87
N ALA A 298 1.19 -5.16 -14.07
CA ALA A 298 2.28 -5.71 -13.28
C ALA A 298 3.60 -5.11 -13.77
N VAL A 299 4.47 -4.62 -12.90
CA VAL A 299 5.85 -4.22 -13.23
C VAL A 299 6.78 -5.11 -12.42
N GLY A 300 7.46 -6.06 -13.06
CA GLY A 300 8.48 -6.89 -12.43
C GLY A 300 9.89 -6.35 -12.73
N SER A 301 10.74 -6.21 -11.72
CA SER A 301 12.19 -6.05 -11.91
C SER A 301 12.87 -7.42 -11.78
N SER A 302 13.77 -7.79 -12.69
CA SER A 302 14.70 -8.89 -12.43
C SER A 302 15.58 -8.55 -11.24
N ASP A 303 15.71 -9.48 -10.30
CA ASP A 303 16.86 -9.51 -9.40
C ASP A 303 18.11 -9.89 -10.22
N LEU A 304 19.19 -9.10 -10.08
CA LEU A 304 20.58 -9.43 -10.45
C LEU A 304 21.19 -10.33 -9.37
#